data_AF-A0A8S9XU26-F1
#
_entry.id   AF-A0A8S9XU26-F1
#
_cell.length_a   1.000
_cell.length_b   1.000
_cell.length_c   1.000
_cell.angle_alpha   90.00
_cell.angle_beta   90.00
_cell.angle_gamma   90.00
#
_symmetry.space_group_name_H-M   'P 1'
#
loop_
_entity.id
_entity.type
_entity.pdbx_description
1 polymer ?
#
loop_
_entity_poly.entity_id
_entity_poly.type
_entity_poly.pdbx_seq_one_letter_code
_entity_poly.pdbx_strand_id
1 'polypeptide(L)'
;MFDEDTRTSSVATSFVGTVDPSVILLTRKMCCDGLIGRLPQLNSCCCGCSLETGSKIIAWLEIIVSVVAVFGGVSSLVAGAIIPGVVFVIVTVFIFSMALILLLGLYREETSKVECWLRFNCFFFFMYVLLAILDVVAAIVTLNIAAIVGTVIGALLGIVYRLYIISVVKSHCNNMMNGSGDGRV
;
A
#
# COMPACT_ATOMS: atom_id res chain seq x y z
N MET A 1 -0.51 -32.75 52.99
CA MET A 1 0.88 -32.26 53.12
C MET A 1 1.46 -32.32 51.72
N PHE A 2 1.26 -31.25 50.93
CA PHE A 2 2.30 -30.26 50.51
C PHE A 2 3.39 -30.96 49.67
N ASP A 3 3.77 -30.57 48.44
CA ASP A 3 3.72 -29.28 47.73
C ASP A 3 4.04 -29.47 46.22
N GLU A 4 3.70 -28.44 45.41
CA GLU A 4 4.32 -27.91 44.18
C GLU A 4 5.82 -28.27 43.93
N ASP A 5 6.46 -28.27 42.73
CA ASP A 5 6.39 -27.42 41.54
C ASP A 5 7.30 -28.02 40.42
N THR A 6 7.32 -27.39 39.23
CA THR A 6 8.32 -27.37 38.13
C THR A 6 7.90 -27.87 36.73
N ARG A 7 7.11 -26.98 36.11
CA ARG A 7 7.07 -26.48 34.72
C ARG A 7 8.29 -26.75 33.79
N THR A 8 8.01 -26.72 32.47
CA THR A 8 8.89 -26.52 31.28
C THR A 8 9.59 -27.79 30.75
N SER A 9 9.55 -28.14 29.46
CA SER A 9 9.23 -27.43 28.23
C SER A 9 8.48 -28.35 27.26
N SER A 10 7.29 -27.91 26.90
CA SER A 10 6.56 -28.36 25.72
C SER A 10 6.83 -27.36 24.59
N VAL A 11 6.52 -27.79 23.36
CA VAL A 11 6.29 -26.97 22.17
C VAL A 11 7.53 -26.63 21.31
N ALA A 12 7.89 -27.53 20.39
CA ALA A 12 8.53 -27.15 19.12
C ALA A 12 8.41 -28.23 18.01
N THR A 13 7.29 -28.94 17.91
CA THR A 13 7.09 -29.91 16.82
C THR A 13 5.63 -29.98 16.38
N SER A 14 5.16 -28.95 15.66
CA SER A 14 4.13 -29.10 14.62
C SER A 14 3.85 -27.75 13.93
N PHE A 15 4.66 -27.39 12.95
CA PHE A 15 4.29 -26.37 11.95
C PHE A 15 4.27 -27.03 10.57
N VAL A 16 3.41 -28.03 10.43
CA VAL A 16 2.82 -28.42 9.14
C VAL A 16 1.32 -28.21 9.31
N GLY A 17 0.93 -26.94 9.39
CA GLY A 17 -0.46 -26.52 9.40
C GLY A 17 -0.82 -26.06 8.00
N THR A 18 -1.73 -26.78 7.35
CA THR A 18 -2.49 -26.32 6.20
C THR A 18 -2.98 -24.90 6.49
N VAL A 19 -2.44 -23.91 5.79
CA VAL A 19 -2.80 -22.53 6.04
C VAL A 19 -4.19 -22.30 5.46
N ASP A 20 -5.21 -22.34 6.33
CA ASP A 20 -6.56 -21.96 5.98
C ASP A 20 -6.55 -20.54 5.37
N PRO A 21 -7.11 -20.34 4.16
CA PRO A 21 -7.10 -19.04 3.51
C PRO A 21 -7.78 -17.95 4.36
N SER A 22 -8.69 -18.35 5.26
CA SER A 22 -9.35 -17.52 6.26
C SER A 22 -8.38 -16.90 7.28
N VAL A 23 -7.32 -17.62 7.67
CA VAL A 23 -6.34 -17.17 8.66
C VAL A 23 -5.36 -16.17 8.04
N ILE A 24 -4.90 -16.37 6.79
CA ILE A 24 -4.13 -15.34 6.07
C ILE A 24 -4.95 -14.06 5.89
N LEU A 25 -6.25 -14.19 5.59
CA LEU A 25 -7.16 -13.06 5.40
C LEU A 25 -7.43 -12.32 6.72
N LEU A 26 -7.54 -13.04 7.85
CA LEU A 26 -7.68 -12.47 9.19
C LEU A 26 -6.40 -11.83 9.72
N THR A 27 -5.23 -12.46 9.54
CA THR A 27 -3.93 -11.89 9.94
C THR A 27 -3.57 -10.67 9.08
N ARG A 28 -3.92 -10.67 7.78
CA ARG A 28 -3.82 -9.46 6.93
C ARG A 28 -4.69 -8.32 7.41
N LYS A 29 -5.92 -8.62 7.86
CA LYS A 29 -6.84 -7.62 8.40
C LYS A 29 -6.22 -6.96 9.63
N MET A 30 -5.64 -7.74 10.54
CA MET A 30 -5.01 -7.23 11.76
C MET A 30 -3.70 -6.45 11.52
N CYS A 31 -2.85 -6.85 10.56
CA CYS A 31 -1.62 -6.11 10.27
C CYS A 31 -1.86 -4.80 9.50
N CYS A 32 -2.76 -4.82 8.49
CA CYS A 32 -3.15 -3.59 7.80
C CYS A 32 -3.93 -2.67 8.74
N ASP A 33 -4.91 -3.15 9.50
CA ASP A 33 -5.66 -2.31 10.44
C ASP A 33 -4.78 -1.83 11.61
N GLY A 34 -3.76 -2.61 12.01
CA GLY A 34 -2.76 -2.22 12.99
C GLY A 34 -1.83 -1.12 12.49
N LEU A 35 -1.31 -1.23 11.26
CA LEU A 35 -0.47 -0.20 10.63
C LEU A 35 -1.30 1.05 10.35
N ILE A 36 -2.48 0.88 9.75
CA ILE A 36 -3.41 1.98 9.48
C ILE A 36 -3.78 2.66 10.80
N GLY A 37 -4.03 1.92 11.88
CA GLY A 37 -4.41 2.46 13.19
C GLY A 37 -3.30 3.23 13.91
N ARG A 38 -2.02 3.03 13.55
CA ARG A 38 -0.86 3.72 14.12
C ARG A 38 -0.39 4.93 13.31
N LEU A 39 -0.95 5.18 12.13
CA LEU A 39 -0.65 6.37 11.36
C LEU A 39 -1.26 7.60 12.06
N PRO A 40 -0.47 8.67 12.30
CA PRO A 40 -0.98 9.88 12.91
C PRO A 40 -2.11 10.46 12.04
N GLN A 41 -3.18 10.95 12.68
CA GLN A 41 -4.19 11.73 11.97
C GLN A 41 -3.58 13.08 11.61
N LEU A 42 -3.49 13.37 10.31
CA LEU A 42 -3.06 14.69 9.84
C LEU A 42 -4.29 15.60 9.81
N ASN A 43 -4.17 16.78 10.42
CA ASN A 43 -5.22 17.83 10.41
C ASN A 43 -5.05 18.82 9.23
N SER A 44 -3.90 18.80 8.54
CA SER A 44 -3.61 19.64 7.39
C SER A 44 -2.59 18.95 6.47
N CYS A 45 -2.67 19.19 5.15
CA CYS A 45 -1.70 18.66 4.18
C CYS A 45 -0.39 19.49 4.16
N CYS A 46 0.66 19.01 3.49
CA CYS A 46 1.99 19.65 3.38
C CYS A 46 2.01 21.13 2.94
N CYS A 47 0.89 21.69 2.44
CA CYS A 47 0.78 23.08 1.99
C CYS A 47 -0.25 23.91 2.79
N GLY A 48 -0.70 23.45 3.96
CA GLY A 48 -1.76 24.12 4.72
C GLY A 48 -3.16 24.01 4.09
N CYS A 49 -3.30 23.26 3.00
CA CYS A 49 -4.58 23.00 2.35
C CYS A 49 -5.43 22.02 3.17
N SER A 50 -6.75 22.11 3.01
CA SER A 50 -7.69 21.13 3.54
C SER A 50 -7.31 19.72 3.07
N LEU A 51 -7.48 18.73 3.96
CA LEU A 51 -7.28 17.31 3.66
C LEU A 51 -8.08 16.86 2.44
N GLU A 52 -9.26 17.44 2.23
CA GLU A 52 -10.10 17.17 1.07
C GLU A 52 -9.40 17.55 -0.24
N THR A 53 -8.78 18.73 -0.29
CA THR A 53 -8.02 19.18 -1.47
C THR A 53 -6.79 18.30 -1.68
N GLY A 54 -6.08 17.94 -0.60
CA GLY A 54 -4.92 17.06 -0.67
C GLY A 54 -5.25 15.67 -1.21
N SER A 55 -6.31 15.05 -0.72
CA SER A 55 -6.76 13.74 -1.22
C SER A 55 -7.22 13.80 -2.68
N LYS A 56 -7.87 14.90 -3.11
CA LYS A 56 -8.26 15.10 -4.51
C LYS A 56 -7.02 15.20 -5.40
N ILE A 57 -6.01 15.96 -5.00
CA ILE A 57 -4.75 16.11 -5.73
C ILE A 57 -4.05 14.76 -5.88
N ILE A 58 -3.99 13.95 -4.81
CA ILE A 58 -3.36 12.62 -4.85
C ILE A 58 -4.04 11.72 -5.88
N ALA A 59 -5.37 11.67 -5.89
CA ALA A 59 -6.12 10.85 -6.85
C ALA A 59 -5.86 11.28 -8.30
N TRP A 60 -5.83 12.58 -8.58
CA TRP A 60 -5.49 13.11 -9.90
C TRP A 60 -4.03 12.80 -10.30
N LEU A 61 -3.10 12.90 -9.36
CA LEU A 61 -1.69 12.64 -9.59
C LEU A 61 -1.46 11.16 -9.94
N GLU A 62 -2.17 10.24 -9.29
CA GLU A 62 -2.12 8.81 -9.61
C GLU A 62 -2.67 8.50 -11.02
N ILE A 63 -3.75 9.18 -11.43
CA ILE A 63 -4.29 9.09 -12.80
C ILE A 63 -3.25 9.56 -13.81
N ILE A 64 -2.64 10.73 -13.59
CA ILE A 64 -1.63 11.30 -14.50
C ILE A 64 -0.42 10.35 -14.63
N VAL A 65 0.09 9.86 -13.50
CA VAL A 65 1.21 8.91 -13.47
C VAL A 65 0.86 7.63 -14.23
N SER A 66 -0.35 7.11 -14.05
CA SER A 66 -0.81 5.92 -14.77
C SER A 66 -0.89 6.13 -16.28
N VAL A 67 -1.39 7.28 -16.73
CA VAL A 67 -1.42 7.63 -18.17
C VAL A 67 -0.02 7.69 -18.76
N VAL A 68 0.92 8.35 -18.07
CA VAL A 68 2.33 8.41 -18.50
C VAL A 68 2.97 7.01 -18.53
N ALA A 69 2.66 6.18 -17.53
CA ALA A 69 3.16 4.82 -17.46
C ALA A 69 2.69 3.96 -18.65
N VAL A 70 1.45 4.14 -19.14
CA VAL A 70 0.97 3.41 -20.34
C VAL A 70 1.89 3.67 -21.55
N PHE A 71 2.33 4.92 -21.77
CA PHE A 71 3.28 5.21 -22.85
C PHE A 71 4.63 4.51 -22.66
N GLY A 72 5.10 4.40 -21.41
CA GLY A 72 6.28 3.60 -21.08
C GLY A 72 6.09 2.12 -21.43
N GLY A 73 4.94 1.54 -21.09
CA GLY A 73 4.58 0.17 -21.45
C GLY A 73 4.56 -0.07 -22.96
N VAL A 74 3.89 0.83 -23.71
CA VAL A 74 3.84 0.77 -25.18
C VAL A 74 5.24 0.88 -25.78
N SER A 75 6.10 1.73 -25.24
CA SER A 75 7.49 1.86 -25.69
C SER A 75 8.27 0.56 -25.50
N SER A 76 8.06 -0.17 -24.41
CA SER A 76 8.66 -1.50 -24.21
C SER A 76 8.15 -2.55 -25.21
N LEU A 77 6.87 -2.49 -25.63
CA LEU A 77 6.37 -3.38 -26.69
C LEU A 77 7.09 -3.10 -28.02
N VAL A 78 7.26 -1.83 -28.37
CA VAL A 78 7.96 -1.42 -29.60
C VAL A 78 9.43 -1.83 -29.57
N ALA A 79 10.06 -1.84 -28.39
CA ALA A 79 11.44 -2.29 -28.19
C ALA A 79 11.63 -3.83 -28.26
N GLY A 80 10.56 -4.60 -28.52
CA GLY A 80 10.63 -6.05 -28.67
C GLY A 80 10.47 -6.84 -27.36
N ALA A 81 10.28 -6.17 -26.23
CA ALA A 81 10.04 -6.80 -24.94
C ALA A 81 8.54 -7.12 -24.77
N ILE A 82 8.02 -8.01 -25.63
CA ILE A 82 6.59 -8.27 -25.77
C ILE A 82 5.96 -8.75 -24.45
N ILE A 83 6.52 -9.77 -23.82
CA ILE A 83 5.98 -10.37 -22.59
C ILE A 83 5.96 -9.34 -21.43
N PRO A 84 7.09 -8.74 -21.01
CA PRO A 84 7.06 -7.78 -19.89
C PRO A 84 6.26 -6.52 -20.23
N GLY A 85 6.27 -6.09 -21.50
CA GLY A 85 5.50 -4.96 -21.97
C GLY A 85 3.99 -5.18 -21.83
N VAL A 86 3.47 -6.31 -22.30
CA VAL A 86 2.03 -6.63 -22.19
C VAL A 86 1.59 -6.73 -20.73
N VAL A 87 2.37 -7.42 -19.89
CA VAL A 87 2.10 -7.52 -18.45
C VAL A 87 2.08 -6.13 -17.81
N PHE A 88 3.04 -5.27 -18.14
CA PHE A 88 3.12 -3.92 -17.62
C PHE A 88 1.89 -3.07 -18.00
N VAL A 89 1.44 -3.14 -19.26
CA VAL A 89 0.25 -2.42 -19.72
C VAL A 89 -1.01 -2.90 -18.97
N ILE A 90 -1.20 -4.21 -18.82
CA ILE A 90 -2.35 -4.77 -18.08
C ILE A 90 -2.36 -4.28 -16.62
N VAL A 91 -1.21 -4.36 -15.95
CA VAL A 91 -1.07 -3.88 -14.56
C VAL A 91 -1.34 -2.38 -14.46
N THR A 92 -0.87 -1.59 -15.43
CA THR A 92 -1.08 -0.14 -15.43
C THR A 92 -2.55 0.23 -15.64
N VAL A 93 -3.25 -0.47 -16.53
CA VAL A 93 -4.70 -0.27 -16.73
C VAL A 93 -5.49 -0.62 -15.46
N PHE A 94 -5.06 -1.66 -14.74
CA PHE A 94 -5.65 -2.02 -13.46
C PHE A 94 -5.39 -0.96 -12.37
N ILE A 95 -4.19 -0.38 -12.32
CA ILE A 95 -3.89 0.72 -11.39
C ILE A 95 -4.73 1.95 -11.73
N PHE A 96 -4.87 2.27 -13.01
CA PHE A 96 -5.72 3.37 -13.48
C PHE A 96 -7.18 3.20 -13.05
N SER A 97 -7.74 1.99 -13.15
CA SER A 97 -9.12 1.75 -12.70
C SER A 97 -9.27 1.90 -11.17
N MET A 98 -8.27 1.49 -10.39
CA MET A 98 -8.23 1.73 -8.94
C MET A 98 -8.15 3.21 -8.60
N ALA A 99 -7.33 3.99 -9.31
CA ALA A 99 -7.25 5.44 -9.13
C ALA A 99 -8.59 6.14 -9.41
N LEU A 100 -9.35 5.67 -10.41
CA LEU A 100 -10.70 6.15 -10.67
C LEU A 100 -11.68 5.80 -9.53
N ILE A 101 -11.59 4.60 -8.94
CA ILE A 101 -12.40 4.22 -7.78
C ILE A 101 -12.12 5.14 -6.60
N LEU A 102 -10.85 5.47 -6.34
CA LEU A 102 -10.47 6.44 -5.31
C LEU A 102 -11.09 7.81 -5.60
N LEU A 103 -10.94 8.32 -6.82
CA LEU A 103 -11.48 9.63 -7.21
C LEU A 103 -13.00 9.68 -7.08
N LEU A 104 -13.71 8.63 -7.52
CA LEU A 104 -15.17 8.52 -7.40
C LEU A 104 -15.63 8.39 -5.94
N GLY A 105 -14.91 7.60 -5.13
CA GLY A 105 -15.17 7.48 -3.70
C GLY A 105 -15.01 8.81 -2.97
N LEU A 106 -14.00 9.59 -3.37
CA LEU A 106 -13.73 10.91 -2.83
C LEU A 106 -14.77 11.95 -3.26
N TYR A 107 -15.25 11.89 -4.51
CA TYR A 107 -16.24 12.85 -5.02
C TYR A 107 -17.67 12.57 -4.52
N ARG A 108 -18.02 11.30 -4.30
CA ARG A 108 -19.34 10.90 -3.77
C ARG A 108 -19.40 10.80 -2.25
N GLU A 109 -18.31 11.13 -1.58
CA GLU A 109 -18.15 10.98 -0.13
C GLU A 109 -18.46 9.57 0.42
N GLU A 110 -18.25 8.54 -0.41
CA GLU A 110 -18.55 7.16 -0.06
C GLU A 110 -17.32 6.48 0.57
N THR A 111 -17.28 6.43 1.90
CA THR A 111 -16.17 5.86 2.68
C THR A 111 -15.87 4.40 2.33
N SER A 112 -16.89 3.60 1.98
CA SER A 112 -16.73 2.19 1.62
C SER A 112 -15.83 1.95 0.39
N LYS A 113 -15.90 2.84 -0.60
CA LYS A 113 -15.07 2.78 -1.81
C LYS A 113 -13.62 3.18 -1.51
N VAL A 114 -13.46 4.21 -0.69
CA VAL A 114 -12.14 4.70 -0.25
C VAL A 114 -11.44 3.64 0.61
N GLU A 115 -12.15 2.99 1.54
CA GLU A 115 -11.63 1.89 2.35
C GLU A 115 -11.20 0.69 1.49
N CYS A 116 -11.97 0.34 0.45
CA CYS A 116 -11.63 -0.72 -0.48
C CYS A 116 -10.29 -0.42 -1.18
N TRP A 117 -10.13 0.81 -1.70
CA TRP A 117 -8.88 1.26 -2.32
C TRP A 117 -7.71 1.25 -1.33
N LEU A 118 -7.95 1.68 -0.08
CA LEU A 118 -6.93 1.73 0.97
C LEU A 118 -6.41 0.34 1.34
N ARG A 119 -7.31 -0.65 1.45
CA ARG A 119 -6.93 -2.05 1.72
C ARG A 119 -6.10 -2.63 0.58
N PHE A 120 -6.48 -2.34 -0.66
CA PHE A 120 -5.76 -2.79 -1.83
C PHE A 120 -4.34 -2.20 -1.89
N ASN A 121 -4.21 -0.89 -1.67
CA ASN A 121 -2.91 -0.21 -1.63
C ASN A 121 -2.04 -0.62 -0.45
N CYS A 122 -2.63 -0.90 0.72
CA CYS A 122 -1.90 -1.49 1.86
C CYS A 122 -1.28 -2.83 1.47
N PHE A 123 -2.01 -3.68 0.76
CA PHE A 123 -1.47 -4.95 0.30
C PHE A 123 -0.33 -4.78 -0.72
N PHE A 124 -0.52 -3.88 -1.70
CA PHE A 124 0.53 -3.57 -2.68
C PHE A 124 1.80 -3.00 -2.05
N PHE A 125 1.68 -2.25 -0.94
CA PHE A 125 2.82 -1.76 -0.18
C PHE A 125 3.68 -2.90 0.37
N PHE A 126 3.09 -3.94 0.95
CA PHE A 126 3.86 -5.10 1.42
C PHE A 126 4.57 -5.83 0.28
N MET A 127 3.88 -6.00 -0.86
CA MET A 127 4.50 -6.60 -2.05
C MET A 127 5.67 -5.75 -2.58
N TYR A 128 5.51 -4.42 -2.58
CA TYR A 128 6.56 -3.49 -2.97
C TYR A 128 7.79 -3.59 -2.05
N VAL A 129 7.60 -3.69 -0.73
CA VAL A 129 8.71 -3.87 0.22
C VAL A 129 9.46 -5.18 -0.06
N LEU A 130 8.75 -6.28 -0.34
CA LEU A 130 9.38 -7.55 -0.69
C LEU A 130 10.21 -7.45 -1.99
N LEU A 131 9.67 -6.81 -3.02
CA LEU A 131 10.37 -6.56 -4.28
C LEU A 131 11.61 -5.67 -4.08
N ALA A 132 11.50 -4.61 -3.28
CA ALA A 132 12.62 -3.72 -2.98
C ALA A 132 13.77 -4.45 -2.27
N ILE A 133 13.47 -5.40 -1.39
CA ILE A 133 14.49 -6.25 -0.75
C ILE A 133 15.20 -7.10 -1.81
N LEU A 134 14.47 -7.71 -2.74
CA LEU A 134 15.06 -8.51 -3.82
C LEU A 134 15.95 -7.66 -4.74
N ASP A 135 15.54 -6.44 -5.07
CA ASP A 135 16.34 -5.51 -5.89
C ASP A 135 17.64 -5.09 -5.20
N VAL A 136 17.60 -4.86 -3.89
CA VAL A 136 18.81 -4.56 -3.10
C VAL A 136 19.74 -5.78 -3.09
N VAL A 137 19.21 -6.99 -2.90
CA VAL A 137 20.01 -8.23 -2.97
C VAL A 137 20.64 -8.40 -4.34
N ALA A 138 19.89 -8.18 -5.42
CA ALA A 138 20.41 -8.26 -6.79
C ALA A 138 21.52 -7.22 -7.03
N ALA A 139 21.34 -5.98 -6.56
CA ALA A 139 22.35 -4.93 -6.68
C ALA A 139 23.66 -5.30 -5.96
N ILE A 140 23.57 -5.91 -4.76
CA ILE A 140 24.74 -6.38 -4.01
C ILE A 140 25.49 -7.47 -4.79
N VAL A 141 24.79 -8.44 -5.38
CA VAL A 141 25.40 -9.52 -6.17
C VAL A 141 26.16 -8.98 -7.38
N THR A 142 25.67 -7.90 -7.99
CA THR A 142 26.35 -7.28 -9.15
C THR A 142 27.59 -6.44 -8.79
N LEU A 143 27.90 -6.27 -7.50
CA LEU A 143 29.03 -5.48 -6.99
C LEU A 143 29.10 -4.04 -7.56
N ASN A 144 27.97 -3.51 -8.03
CA ASN A 144 27.90 -2.17 -8.60
C ASN A 144 27.48 -1.17 -7.52
N ILE A 145 28.47 -0.45 -6.98
CA ILE A 145 28.29 0.52 -5.89
C ILE A 145 27.23 1.58 -6.25
N ALA A 146 27.22 2.06 -7.49
CA ALA A 146 26.24 3.04 -7.95
C ALA A 146 24.81 2.47 -7.96
N ALA A 147 24.65 1.21 -8.37
CA ALA A 147 23.36 0.53 -8.36
C ALA A 147 22.85 0.32 -6.92
N ILE A 148 23.72 -0.06 -5.98
CA ILE A 148 23.35 -0.27 -4.57
C ILE A 148 22.83 1.02 -3.94
N VAL A 149 23.57 2.12 -4.10
CA VAL A 149 23.16 3.42 -3.53
C VAL A 149 21.84 3.89 -4.15
N GLY A 150 21.69 3.73 -5.48
CA GLY A 150 20.46 4.10 -6.19
C GLY A 150 19.23 3.30 -5.74
N THR A 151 19.35 1.97 -5.62
CA THR A 151 18.22 1.11 -5.22
C THR A 151 17.81 1.33 -3.78
N VAL A 152 18.75 1.51 -2.86
CA VAL A 152 18.46 1.76 -1.43
C VAL A 152 17.75 3.11 -1.23
N ILE A 153 18.28 4.18 -1.83
CA ILE A 153 17.67 5.51 -1.72
C ILE A 153 16.28 5.52 -2.39
N GLY A 154 16.17 4.90 -3.57
CA GLY A 154 14.89 4.78 -4.30
C GLY A 154 13.85 4.00 -3.51
N ALA A 155 14.23 2.88 -2.88
CA ALA A 155 13.35 2.10 -2.03
C ALA A 155 12.86 2.89 -0.81
N LEU A 156 13.76 3.60 -0.11
CA LEU A 156 13.40 4.42 1.04
C LEU A 156 12.41 5.53 0.67
N LEU A 157 12.70 6.29 -0.40
CA LEU A 157 11.80 7.34 -0.89
C LEU A 157 10.45 6.77 -1.32
N GLY A 158 10.45 5.63 -2.01
CA GLY A 158 9.22 4.95 -2.43
C GLY A 158 8.37 4.48 -1.24
N ILE A 159 9.00 3.94 -0.19
CA ILE A 159 8.32 3.51 1.04
C ILE A 159 7.68 4.72 1.74
N VAL A 160 8.43 5.80 1.96
CA VAL A 160 7.92 7.01 2.64
C VAL A 160 6.79 7.65 1.85
N TYR A 161 6.93 7.76 0.52
CA TYR A 161 5.92 8.33 -0.35
C TYR A 161 4.60 7.55 -0.30
N ARG A 162 4.65 6.21 -0.35
CA ARG A 162 3.45 5.35 -0.26
C ARG A 162 2.79 5.44 1.11
N LEU A 163 3.58 5.41 2.19
CA LEU A 163 3.06 5.57 3.56
C LEU A 163 2.38 6.93 3.75
N TYR A 164 2.95 7.99 3.16
CA TYR A 164 2.35 9.33 3.17
C TYR A 164 1.01 9.36 2.43
N ILE A 165 0.90 8.78 1.25
CA ILE A 165 -0.38 8.71 0.52
C ILE A 165 -1.45 7.97 1.35
N ILE A 166 -1.09 6.80 1.89
CA ILE A 166 -2.01 5.98 2.69
C ILE A 166 -2.46 6.74 3.94
N SER A 167 -1.55 7.45 4.63
CA SER A 167 -1.91 8.22 5.82
C SER A 167 -2.84 9.40 5.51
N VAL A 168 -2.60 10.13 4.42
CA VAL A 168 -3.45 11.25 4.00
C VAL A 168 -4.86 10.77 3.64
N VAL A 169 -4.99 9.72 2.82
CA VAL A 169 -6.30 9.18 2.41
C VAL A 169 -7.05 8.60 3.61
N LYS A 170 -6.36 7.90 4.52
CA LYS A 170 -6.95 7.39 5.77
C LYS A 170 -7.45 8.52 6.67
N SER A 171 -6.65 9.57 6.85
CA SER A 171 -7.02 10.73 7.67
C SER A 171 -8.29 11.40 7.14
N HIS A 172 -8.37 11.56 5.81
CA HIS A 172 -9.57 12.08 5.16
C HIS A 172 -10.79 11.16 5.35
N CYS A 173 -10.63 9.84 5.16
CA CYS A 173 -11.71 8.87 5.38
C CYS A 173 -12.27 8.92 6.82
N ASN A 174 -11.39 9.05 7.82
CA ASN A 174 -11.82 9.16 9.22
C ASN A 174 -12.58 10.47 9.50
N ASN A 175 -12.17 11.58 8.86
CA ASN A 175 -12.88 12.85 8.95
C ASN A 175 -14.30 12.76 8.37
N MET A 176 -14.47 12.05 7.25
CA MET A 176 -15.79 11.80 6.64
C MET A 176 -16.69 10.94 7.53
N MET A 177 -16.13 9.91 8.17
CA MET A 177 -16.87 9.08 9.14
C MET A 177 -17.33 9.88 10.36
N ASN A 178 -16.49 10.76 10.88
CA ASN A 178 -16.81 11.59 12.04
C ASN A 178 -17.82 12.71 11.69
N GLY A 179 -17.68 13.35 10.52
CA GLY A 179 -18.61 14.38 10.06
C GLY A 179 -20.01 13.86 9.72
N SER A 180 -20.13 12.61 9.27
CA SER A 180 -21.43 11.97 9.02
C SER A 180 -22.21 11.68 10.32
N GLY A 181 -21.53 11.61 11.47
CA GLY A 181 -22.15 11.42 12.78
C GLY A 181 -22.76 12.69 13.40
N ASP A 182 -22.30 13.88 12.98
CA ASP A 182 -22.72 15.18 13.53
C ASP A 182 -23.88 15.83 12.75
N GLY A 183 -24.34 15.19 11.67
CA GLY A 183 -25.35 15.72 10.73
C GLY A 183 -26.75 15.09 10.82
N ARG A 184 -27.07 14.36 11.90
CA ARG A 184 -28.46 13.92 12.18
C ARG A 184 -28.94 14.47 13.52
N VAL A 185 -29.31 15.76 13.50
CA VAL A 185 -30.31 16.37 14.38
C VAL A 185 -31.26 17.19 13.52
#